data_AF-A0A4S2VLS0-F1
#
_entry.id   AF-A0A4S2VLS0-F1
#
_cell.length_a   1.000
_cell.length_b   1.000
_cell.length_c   1.000
_cell.angle_alpha   90.00
_cell.angle_beta   90.00
_cell.angle_gamma   90.00
#
_symmetry.space_group_name_H-M   'P 1'
#
loop_
_entity.id
_entity.type
_entity.pdbx_description
1 polymer ?
#
loop_
_entity_poly.entity_id
_entity_poly.type
_entity_poly.pdbx_seq_one_letter_code
_entity_poly.pdbx_strand_id
1 'polypeptide(L)'
;MPKLNQIIAVEKGVKSKSLQELTQAHHDVQKPALLAGISRTYQPKDEEGEQLPPESTRVQVKAEDVLRATAGTLTRLFDVTATKDWANRSAAADVVVDGNVLLAQVPVPYLLFLEKQLTDLHTFVRKLPVLDASESWNLDPSTDSWKTDAVRTIRTKKVPRNHVKAEATEKHPAQVEVYYEDVPVGYWTTVKFSGALPARRVNELLDRVEKLQQAVKFAREEANSAEVTDQRVGDAVFGYLFR
;
A
#
# COMPACT_ATOMS: atom_id res chain seq x y z
N MET A 1 0.00 1.29 32.87
CA MET A 1 -0.50 2.06 31.71
C MET A 1 -0.54 1.12 30.50
N PRO A 2 -1.56 1.15 29.63
CA PRO A 2 -1.54 0.36 28.40
C PRO A 2 -0.42 0.86 27.46
N LYS A 3 0.03 0.02 26.53
CA LYS A 3 0.97 0.43 25.46
C LYS A 3 0.20 0.92 24.24
N LEU A 4 0.80 1.80 23.44
CA LEU A 4 0.17 2.33 22.22
C LEU A 4 -0.26 1.20 21.26
N ASN A 5 0.59 0.19 21.05
CA ASN A 5 0.25 -0.97 20.22
C ASN A 5 -0.99 -1.73 20.73
N GLN A 6 -1.18 -1.86 22.04
CA GLN A 6 -2.34 -2.52 22.64
C GLN A 6 -3.62 -1.71 22.38
N ILE A 7 -3.55 -0.37 22.49
CA ILE A 7 -4.66 0.53 22.18
C ILE A 7 -5.04 0.45 20.70
N ILE A 8 -4.04 0.46 19.80
CA ILE A 8 -4.26 0.30 18.35
C ILE A 8 -4.91 -1.05 18.03
N ALA A 9 -4.48 -2.13 18.68
CA ALA A 9 -5.01 -3.48 18.45
C ALA A 9 -6.50 -3.61 18.80
N VAL A 10 -6.95 -2.93 19.87
CA VAL A 10 -8.37 -2.98 20.28
C VAL A 10 -9.25 -1.96 19.57
N GLU A 11 -8.67 -0.87 19.03
CA GLU A 11 -9.41 0.22 18.38
C GLU A 11 -10.33 -0.27 17.27
N LYS A 12 -9.83 -1.12 16.38
CA LYS A 12 -10.61 -1.63 15.25
C LYS A 12 -11.86 -2.39 15.73
N GLY A 13 -11.71 -3.22 16.77
CA GLY A 13 -12.81 -3.99 17.35
C GLY A 13 -13.82 -3.09 18.06
N VAL A 14 -13.34 -2.14 18.86
CA VAL A 14 -14.19 -1.14 19.53
C VAL A 14 -14.97 -0.33 18.51
N LYS A 15 -14.33 0.18 17.45
CA LYS A 15 -14.98 0.94 16.39
C LYS A 15 -16.07 0.14 15.67
N SER A 16 -15.77 -1.10 15.29
CA SER A 16 -16.76 -1.97 14.62
C SER A 16 -17.96 -2.24 15.52
N LYS A 17 -17.71 -2.58 16.79
CA LYS A 17 -18.77 -2.85 17.77
C LYS A 17 -19.62 -1.62 18.03
N SER A 18 -18.99 -0.45 18.25
CA SER A 18 -19.71 0.81 18.51
C SER A 18 -20.59 1.23 17.34
N LEU A 19 -20.14 1.04 16.10
CA LEU A 19 -20.97 1.29 14.91
C LEU A 19 -22.18 0.36 14.85
N GLN A 20 -21.97 -0.94 15.08
CA GLN A 20 -23.05 -1.92 15.09
C GLN A 20 -24.10 -1.62 16.16
N GLU A 21 -23.66 -1.33 17.39
CA GLU A 21 -24.55 -1.00 18.51
C GLU A 21 -25.32 0.31 18.26
N LEU A 22 -24.66 1.33 17.69
CA LEU A 22 -25.32 2.59 17.33
C LEU A 22 -26.37 2.39 16.22
N THR A 23 -26.07 1.58 15.21
CA THR A 23 -27.03 1.23 14.15
C THR A 23 -28.25 0.49 14.72
N GLN A 24 -28.02 -0.46 15.64
CA GLN A 24 -29.11 -1.17 16.30
C GLN A 24 -29.98 -0.23 17.15
N ALA A 25 -29.36 0.62 17.97
CA ALA A 25 -30.05 1.64 18.76
C ALA A 25 -30.93 2.53 17.88
N HIS A 26 -30.41 2.98 16.73
CA HIS A 26 -31.16 3.77 15.76
C HIS A 26 -32.37 3.00 15.20
N HIS A 27 -32.23 1.72 14.85
CA HIS A 27 -33.34 0.91 14.37
C HIS A 27 -34.43 0.68 15.42
N ASP A 28 -34.06 0.52 16.68
CA ASP A 28 -35.03 0.22 17.74
C ASP A 28 -35.89 1.45 18.10
N VAL A 29 -35.30 2.65 18.14
CA VAL A 29 -36.07 3.89 18.36
C VAL A 29 -36.91 4.29 17.15
N GLN A 30 -36.62 3.76 15.97
CA GLN A 30 -37.43 3.98 14.76
C GLN A 30 -38.66 3.08 14.68
N LYS A 31 -38.88 2.14 15.61
CA LYS A 31 -40.04 1.24 15.63
C LYS A 31 -41.06 1.73 16.68
N PRO A 32 -42.11 2.48 16.30
CA PRO A 32 -43.04 3.07 17.27
C PRO A 32 -43.73 2.02 18.15
N ALA A 33 -44.00 0.82 17.63
CA ALA A 33 -44.60 -0.28 18.37
C ALA A 33 -43.74 -0.77 19.56
N LEU A 34 -42.42 -0.55 19.54
CA LEU A 34 -41.55 -0.91 20.67
C LEU A 34 -41.57 0.16 21.77
N LEU A 35 -41.82 1.41 21.39
CA LEU A 35 -41.85 2.59 22.27
C LEU A 35 -43.24 2.82 22.89
N ALA A 36 -44.28 2.25 22.28
CA ALA A 36 -45.66 2.38 22.74
C ALA A 36 -46.09 1.15 23.55
N GLY A 37 -46.84 1.40 24.62
CA GLY A 37 -47.60 0.40 25.35
C GLY A 37 -49.09 0.72 25.28
N ILE A 38 -49.93 -0.29 25.39
CA ILE A 38 -51.38 -0.13 25.47
C ILE A 38 -51.93 -0.99 26.61
N SER A 39 -52.93 -0.47 27.32
CA SER A 39 -53.69 -1.23 28.31
C SER A 39 -55.15 -0.85 28.16
N ARG A 40 -55.98 -1.80 27.74
CA ARG A 40 -57.41 -1.63 27.54
C ARG A 40 -58.15 -2.65 28.37
N THR A 41 -59.10 -2.17 29.15
CA THR A 41 -60.07 -2.97 29.86
C THR A 41 -61.43 -2.67 29.27
N TYR A 42 -62.13 -3.69 28.82
CA TYR A 42 -63.49 -3.53 28.30
C TYR A 42 -64.49 -3.52 29.45
N GLN A 43 -65.38 -2.53 29.45
CA GLN A 43 -66.52 -2.47 30.36
C GLN A 43 -67.79 -2.45 29.50
N PRO A 44 -68.68 -3.46 29.62
CA PRO A 44 -69.95 -3.46 28.90
C PRO A 44 -70.82 -2.29 29.38
N LYS A 45 -71.65 -1.78 28.47
CA LYS A 45 -72.55 -0.64 28.75
C LYS A 45 -73.72 -1.03 29.65
N ASP A 46 -74.21 -2.25 29.51
CA ASP A 46 -75.35 -2.81 30.23
C ASP A 46 -74.91 -4.05 31.03
N GLU A 47 -75.60 -4.38 32.12
CA GLU A 47 -75.19 -5.47 33.04
C GLU A 47 -75.21 -6.87 32.40
N GLU A 48 -75.98 -7.06 31.32
CA GLU A 48 -76.03 -8.31 30.54
C GLU A 48 -75.08 -8.31 29.32
N GLY A 49 -74.23 -7.30 29.18
CA GLY A 49 -73.32 -7.16 28.04
C GLY A 49 -72.19 -8.19 28.01
N GLU A 50 -71.70 -8.50 26.81
CA GLU A 50 -70.59 -9.44 26.58
C GLU A 50 -69.29 -8.93 27.21
N GLN A 51 -68.62 -9.76 28.01
CA GLN A 51 -67.29 -9.41 28.54
C GLN A 51 -66.19 -9.76 27.53
N LEU A 52 -65.43 -8.75 27.10
CA LEU A 52 -64.25 -8.94 26.28
C LEU A 52 -62.97 -8.98 27.14
N PRO A 53 -62.00 -9.83 26.79
CA PRO A 53 -60.74 -9.91 27.53
C PRO A 53 -59.94 -8.60 27.42
N PRO A 54 -59.22 -8.21 28.48
CA PRO A 54 -58.36 -7.03 28.44
C PRO A 54 -57.19 -7.21 27.46
N GLU A 55 -56.84 -6.14 26.76
CA GLU A 55 -55.68 -6.08 25.86
C GLU A 55 -54.55 -5.32 26.55
N SER A 56 -53.36 -5.91 26.68
CA SER A 56 -52.20 -5.21 27.22
C SER A 56 -50.93 -5.51 26.43
N THR A 57 -50.25 -4.45 25.99
CA THR A 57 -48.89 -4.47 25.46
C THR A 57 -48.02 -3.53 26.28
N ARG A 58 -46.88 -4.00 26.76
CA ARG A 58 -45.93 -3.17 27.52
C ARG A 58 -44.96 -2.46 26.58
N VAL A 59 -44.47 -1.30 27.01
CA VAL A 59 -43.33 -0.63 26.37
C VAL A 59 -42.12 -1.56 26.43
N GLN A 60 -41.53 -1.86 25.28
CA GLN A 60 -40.41 -2.79 25.16
C GLN A 60 -39.06 -2.07 25.14
N VAL A 61 -39.03 -0.87 24.58
CA VAL A 61 -37.84 -0.02 24.48
C VAL A 61 -38.13 1.32 25.14
N LYS A 62 -37.23 1.80 26.01
CA LYS A 62 -37.28 3.15 26.55
C LYS A 62 -36.17 3.97 25.91
N ALA A 63 -36.51 5.13 25.35
CA ALA A 63 -35.54 6.00 24.68
C ALA A 63 -34.36 6.39 25.62
N GLU A 64 -34.65 6.68 26.88
CA GLU A 64 -33.63 6.99 27.90
C GLU A 64 -32.63 5.85 28.13
N ASP A 65 -33.12 4.60 28.14
CA ASP A 65 -32.24 3.43 28.29
C ASP A 65 -31.36 3.24 27.04
N VAL A 66 -31.92 3.52 25.85
CA VAL A 66 -31.17 3.51 24.58
C VAL A 66 -30.11 4.61 24.55
N LEU A 67 -30.43 5.83 25.03
CA LEU A 67 -29.47 6.93 25.13
C LEU A 67 -28.33 6.59 26.10
N ARG A 68 -28.64 6.03 27.28
CA ARG A 68 -27.64 5.59 28.26
C ARG A 68 -26.73 4.49 27.70
N ALA A 69 -27.29 3.50 27.01
CA ALA A 69 -26.52 2.45 26.36
C ALA A 69 -25.61 3.02 25.25
N THR A 70 -26.16 3.89 24.40
CA THR A 70 -25.42 4.57 23.32
C THR A 70 -24.27 5.41 23.88
N ALA A 71 -24.51 6.14 24.97
CA ALA A 71 -23.50 6.91 25.68
C ALA A 71 -22.33 6.02 26.14
N GLY A 72 -22.62 4.91 26.81
CA GLY A 72 -21.58 3.98 27.27
C GLY A 72 -20.76 3.39 26.11
N THR A 73 -21.42 2.99 25.03
CA THR A 73 -20.78 2.47 23.82
C THR A 73 -19.86 3.50 23.17
N LEU A 74 -20.34 4.74 23.02
CA LEU A 74 -19.58 5.79 22.35
C LEU A 74 -18.50 6.39 23.26
N THR A 75 -18.69 6.43 24.59
CA THR A 75 -17.64 6.81 25.55
C THR A 75 -16.39 5.99 25.32
N ARG A 76 -16.54 4.65 25.25
CA ARG A 76 -15.39 3.76 25.05
C ARG A 76 -14.69 4.04 23.72
N LEU A 77 -15.44 4.28 22.64
CA LEU A 77 -14.88 4.64 21.35
C LEU A 77 -14.07 5.95 21.42
N PHE A 78 -14.63 6.96 22.08
CA PHE A 78 -14.02 8.29 22.18
C PHE A 78 -12.73 8.22 23.01
N ASP A 79 -12.76 7.49 24.13
CA ASP A 79 -11.60 7.27 25.01
C ASP A 79 -10.45 6.56 24.28
N VAL A 80 -10.73 5.48 23.54
CA VAL A 80 -9.69 4.75 22.77
C VAL A 80 -9.07 5.65 21.71
N THR A 81 -9.92 6.38 20.98
CA THR A 81 -9.47 7.25 19.89
C THR A 81 -8.60 8.37 20.44
N ALA A 82 -9.06 9.06 21.50
CA ALA A 82 -8.31 10.11 22.17
C ALA A 82 -6.99 9.58 22.75
N THR A 83 -6.98 8.41 23.37
CA THR A 83 -5.76 7.79 23.91
C THR A 83 -4.71 7.58 22.83
N LYS A 84 -5.11 7.02 21.68
CA LYS A 84 -4.21 6.82 20.54
C LYS A 84 -3.71 8.16 19.99
N ASP A 85 -4.59 9.13 19.80
CA ASP A 85 -4.23 10.39 19.15
C ASP A 85 -3.33 11.25 20.04
N TRP A 86 -3.56 11.27 21.36
CA TRP A 86 -2.65 11.92 22.31
C TRP A 86 -1.32 11.17 22.43
N ALA A 87 -1.33 9.84 22.43
CA ALA A 87 -0.11 9.06 22.42
C ALA A 87 0.73 9.34 21.17
N ASN A 88 0.11 9.42 19.99
CA ASN A 88 0.79 9.75 18.73
C ASN A 88 1.47 11.13 18.76
N ARG A 89 1.08 12.06 19.65
CA ARG A 89 1.78 13.35 19.83
C ARG A 89 3.13 13.22 20.53
N SER A 90 3.38 12.11 21.22
CA SER A 90 4.56 11.92 22.07
C SER A 90 5.34 10.64 21.76
N ALA A 91 4.71 9.65 21.13
CA ALA A 91 5.35 8.41 20.71
C ALA A 91 6.27 8.66 19.50
N ALA A 92 7.57 8.54 19.76
CA ALA A 92 8.63 8.71 18.77
C ALA A 92 9.78 7.73 19.05
N ALA A 93 10.57 7.45 18.02
CA ALA A 93 11.79 6.63 18.15
C ALA A 93 12.85 7.07 17.14
N ASP A 94 14.09 6.72 17.43
CA ASP A 94 15.22 6.97 16.53
C ASP A 94 15.29 5.87 15.46
N VAL A 95 15.55 6.25 14.22
CA VAL A 95 15.85 5.31 13.12
C VAL A 95 17.36 5.13 13.08
N VAL A 96 17.84 3.96 13.53
CA VAL A 96 19.26 3.62 13.60
C VAL A 96 19.63 2.61 12.51
N VAL A 97 20.59 2.95 11.65
CA VAL A 97 21.10 2.08 10.59
C VAL A 97 22.60 1.84 10.82
N ASP A 98 23.01 0.58 10.90
CA ASP A 98 24.42 0.18 11.13
C ASP A 98 25.05 0.91 12.35
N GLY A 99 24.28 1.12 13.42
CA GLY A 99 24.72 1.80 14.64
C GLY A 99 24.74 3.34 14.57
N ASN A 100 24.39 3.93 13.43
CA ASN A 100 24.28 5.38 13.26
C ASN A 100 22.83 5.85 13.33
N VAL A 101 22.53 6.85 14.16
CA VAL A 101 21.21 7.50 14.20
C VAL A 101 21.03 8.30 12.91
N LEU A 102 20.17 7.80 12.02
CA LEU A 102 19.87 8.44 10.74
C LEU A 102 18.80 9.52 10.90
N LEU A 103 17.77 9.25 11.71
CA LEU A 103 16.70 10.18 12.04
C LEU A 103 16.41 10.06 13.55
N ALA A 104 16.36 11.17 14.27
CA ALA A 104 16.09 11.18 15.71
C ALA A 104 14.62 11.53 16.00
N GLN A 105 14.05 10.91 17.02
CA GLN A 105 12.73 11.21 17.59
C GLN A 105 11.62 11.30 16.53
N VAL A 106 11.56 10.30 15.66
CA VAL A 106 10.63 10.24 14.55
C VAL A 106 9.24 9.80 15.05
N PRO A 107 8.17 10.58 14.80
CA PRO A 107 6.82 10.22 15.22
C PRO A 107 6.28 8.96 14.53
N VAL A 108 5.47 8.16 15.25
CA VAL A 108 4.83 6.93 14.73
C VAL A 108 4.14 7.11 13.37
N PRO A 109 3.33 8.16 13.13
CA PRO A 109 2.66 8.33 11.84
C PRO A 109 3.63 8.50 10.67
N TYR A 110 4.78 9.15 10.91
CA TYR A 110 5.81 9.35 9.89
C TYR A 110 6.61 8.06 9.65
N LEU A 111 6.86 7.26 10.68
CA LEU A 111 7.48 5.93 10.53
C LEU A 111 6.61 5.00 9.67
N LEU A 112 5.28 5.03 9.83
CA LEU A 112 4.34 4.32 8.96
C LEU A 112 4.40 4.80 7.51
N PHE A 113 4.50 6.11 7.30
CA PHE A 113 4.71 6.70 5.97
C PHE A 113 6.02 6.22 5.35
N LEU A 114 7.13 6.28 6.09
CA LEU A 114 8.44 5.84 5.63
C LEU A 114 8.45 4.36 5.25
N GLU A 115 7.84 3.48 6.07
CA GLU A 115 7.75 2.04 5.77
C GLU A 115 7.08 1.79 4.41
N LYS A 116 5.98 2.52 4.13
CA LYS A 116 5.32 2.45 2.82
C LYS A 116 6.21 2.97 1.69
N GLN A 117 6.78 4.16 1.83
CA GLN A 117 7.61 4.76 0.78
C GLN A 117 8.87 3.97 0.48
N LEU A 118 9.48 3.36 1.50
CA LEU A 118 10.66 2.51 1.30
C LEU A 118 10.31 1.20 0.58
N THR A 119 9.10 0.68 0.76
CA THR A 119 8.59 -0.46 -0.02
C THR A 119 8.43 -0.10 -1.50
N ASP A 120 7.88 1.08 -1.78
CA ASP A 120 7.75 1.59 -3.15
C ASP A 120 9.14 1.84 -3.77
N LEU A 121 10.07 2.42 -2.99
CA LEU A 121 11.44 2.68 -3.43
C LEU A 121 12.22 1.38 -3.70
N HIS A 122 12.10 0.36 -2.84
CA HIS A 122 12.70 -0.96 -3.09
C HIS A 122 12.24 -1.54 -4.43
N THR A 123 10.93 -1.48 -4.66
CA THR A 123 10.30 -1.95 -5.91
C THR A 123 10.82 -1.17 -7.13
N PHE A 124 11.00 0.15 -6.99
CA PHE A 124 11.58 0.99 -8.03
C PHE A 124 13.04 0.64 -8.32
N VAL A 125 13.89 0.58 -7.29
CA VAL A 125 15.33 0.27 -7.42
C VAL A 125 15.53 -1.10 -8.07
N ARG A 126 14.72 -2.10 -7.69
CA ARG A 126 14.76 -3.45 -8.26
C ARG A 126 14.48 -3.47 -9.77
N LYS A 127 13.77 -2.48 -10.30
CA LYS A 127 13.41 -2.36 -11.71
C LYS A 127 14.35 -1.45 -12.51
N LEU A 128 15.41 -0.92 -11.90
CA LEU A 128 16.37 -0.08 -12.62
C LEU A 128 17.05 -0.88 -13.74
N PRO A 129 17.26 -0.28 -14.94
CA PRO A 129 17.92 -0.94 -16.04
C PRO A 129 19.39 -1.22 -15.69
N VAL A 130 19.85 -2.41 -16.04
CA VAL A 130 21.21 -2.89 -15.79
C VAL A 130 21.96 -3.05 -17.11
N LEU A 131 23.26 -2.75 -17.10
CA LEU A 131 24.15 -2.96 -18.26
C LEU A 131 24.12 -4.42 -18.73
N ASP A 132 24.06 -4.60 -20.05
CA ASP A 132 24.11 -5.93 -20.67
C ASP A 132 25.47 -6.59 -20.39
N ALA A 133 25.45 -7.77 -19.75
CA ALA A 133 26.64 -8.51 -19.37
C ALA A 133 27.37 -9.16 -20.55
N SER A 134 26.76 -9.20 -21.75
CA SER A 134 27.41 -9.70 -22.97
C SER A 134 28.37 -8.69 -23.59
N GLU A 135 28.33 -7.44 -23.15
CA GLU A 135 29.15 -6.34 -23.66
C GLU A 135 30.17 -5.89 -22.62
N SER A 136 31.32 -5.37 -23.09
CA SER A 136 32.33 -4.74 -22.23
C SER A 136 32.08 -3.24 -22.18
N TRP A 137 31.65 -2.73 -21.03
CA TRP A 137 31.28 -1.33 -20.82
C TRP A 137 32.37 -0.56 -20.07
N ASN A 138 32.69 0.63 -20.58
CA ASN A 138 33.60 1.59 -19.96
C ASN A 138 32.87 2.91 -19.72
N LEU A 139 33.03 3.50 -18.54
CA LEU A 139 32.42 4.79 -18.23
C LEU A 139 33.14 5.91 -18.99
N ASP A 140 32.39 6.72 -19.72
CA ASP A 140 32.90 7.89 -20.42
C ASP A 140 32.66 9.16 -19.59
N PRO A 141 33.69 9.73 -18.95
CA PRO A 141 33.53 10.90 -18.08
C PRO A 141 33.13 12.18 -18.83
N SER A 142 33.27 12.21 -20.16
CA SER A 142 32.87 13.37 -20.97
C SER A 142 31.36 13.44 -21.21
N THR A 143 30.66 12.29 -21.15
CA THR A 143 29.22 12.18 -21.43
C THR A 143 28.42 11.59 -20.27
N ASP A 144 29.09 11.20 -19.18
CA ASP A 144 28.51 10.52 -18.02
C ASP A 144 27.66 9.29 -18.40
N SER A 145 28.13 8.55 -19.41
CA SER A 145 27.45 7.39 -19.97
C SER A 145 28.41 6.21 -20.13
N TRP A 146 27.87 4.99 -20.15
CA TRP A 146 28.65 3.80 -20.44
C TRP A 146 28.78 3.62 -21.94
N LYS A 147 29.97 3.28 -22.43
CA LYS A 147 30.20 2.95 -23.84
C LYS A 147 30.97 1.66 -24.01
N THR A 148 30.74 0.97 -25.12
CA THR A 148 31.55 -0.21 -25.49
C THR A 148 32.81 0.20 -26.22
N ASP A 149 33.74 -0.75 -26.36
CA ASP A 149 34.80 -0.60 -27.34
C ASP A 149 34.25 -0.59 -28.76
N ALA A 150 34.98 0.05 -29.67
CA ALA A 150 34.57 0.18 -31.07
C ALA A 150 34.73 -1.16 -31.80
N VAL A 151 33.62 -1.70 -32.31
CA VAL A 151 33.61 -2.95 -33.10
C VAL A 151 33.52 -2.61 -34.58
N ARG A 152 34.44 -3.15 -35.37
CA ARG A 152 34.47 -2.96 -36.82
C ARG A 152 33.89 -4.17 -37.55
N THR A 153 32.88 -3.96 -38.38
CA THR A 153 32.28 -5.01 -39.21
C THR A 153 32.39 -4.66 -40.69
N ILE A 154 32.46 -5.68 -41.54
CA ILE A 154 32.59 -5.50 -42.99
C ILE A 154 31.23 -5.49 -43.65
N ARG A 155 31.00 -4.57 -44.57
CA ARG A 155 29.83 -4.58 -45.44
C ARG A 155 30.23 -5.16 -46.78
N THR A 156 29.57 -6.24 -47.19
CA THR A 156 29.74 -6.83 -48.53
C THR A 156 28.58 -6.43 -49.43
N LYS A 157 28.84 -6.46 -50.73
CA LYS A 157 27.82 -6.32 -51.78
C LYS A 157 27.98 -7.48 -52.75
N LYS A 158 26.87 -8.14 -53.06
CA LYS A 158 26.83 -9.14 -54.12
C LYS A 158 27.01 -8.47 -55.47
N VAL A 159 28.08 -8.82 -56.16
CA VAL A 159 28.37 -8.36 -57.52
C VAL A 159 28.20 -9.56 -58.45
N PRO A 160 27.34 -9.47 -59.49
CA PRO A 160 27.21 -10.54 -60.46
C PRO A 160 28.49 -10.64 -61.29
N ARG A 161 29.01 -11.86 -61.40
CA ARG A 161 30.16 -12.22 -62.23
C ARG A 161 29.72 -13.29 -63.23
N ASN A 162 30.30 -13.23 -64.43
CA ASN A 162 30.05 -14.23 -65.46
C ASN A 162 31.16 -15.27 -65.41
N HIS A 163 30.81 -16.54 -65.19
CA HIS A 163 31.72 -17.67 -65.37
C HIS A 163 31.42 -18.36 -66.70
N VAL A 164 32.39 -18.37 -67.60
CA VAL A 164 32.31 -19.14 -68.84
C VAL A 164 32.63 -20.59 -68.48
N LYS A 165 31.61 -21.45 -68.46
CA LYS A 165 31.78 -22.90 -68.20
C LYS A 165 32.40 -23.61 -69.40
N ALA A 166 32.06 -23.15 -70.60
CA ALA A 166 32.61 -23.65 -71.85
C ALA A 166 32.75 -22.48 -72.85
N GLU A 167 33.95 -22.35 -73.42
CA GLU A 167 34.27 -21.36 -74.44
C GLU A 167 33.44 -21.57 -75.71
N ALA A 168 33.20 -20.48 -76.45
CA ALA A 168 32.51 -20.58 -77.72
C ALA A 168 33.35 -21.41 -78.72
N THR A 169 32.69 -22.33 -79.43
CA THR A 169 33.28 -23.04 -80.57
C THR A 169 32.60 -22.55 -81.84
N GLU A 170 33.16 -22.87 -83.00
CA GLU A 170 32.62 -22.47 -84.31
C GLU A 170 31.15 -22.88 -84.52
N LYS A 171 30.68 -23.90 -83.79
CA LYS A 171 29.32 -24.46 -83.90
C LYS A 171 28.43 -24.23 -82.68
N HIS A 172 28.97 -23.77 -81.55
CA HIS A 172 28.21 -23.58 -80.31
C HIS A 172 28.61 -22.30 -79.56
N PRO A 173 27.63 -21.49 -79.11
CA PRO A 173 27.91 -20.30 -78.31
C PRO A 173 28.48 -20.68 -76.93
N ALA A 174 29.21 -19.74 -76.33
CA ALA A 174 29.77 -19.91 -74.98
C ALA A 174 28.65 -20.20 -73.97
N GLN A 175 28.88 -21.18 -73.10
CA GLN A 175 27.99 -21.45 -71.97
C GLN A 175 28.44 -20.60 -70.79
N VAL A 176 27.63 -19.60 -70.45
CA VAL A 176 27.92 -18.65 -69.37
C VAL A 176 26.92 -18.86 -68.24
N GLU A 177 27.42 -18.98 -67.02
CA GLU A 177 26.61 -18.94 -65.80
C GLU A 177 26.91 -17.65 -65.02
N VAL A 178 25.86 -16.97 -64.57
CA VAL A 178 26.00 -15.84 -63.66
C VAL A 178 26.05 -16.37 -62.23
N TYR A 179 27.10 -16.04 -61.50
CA TYR A 179 27.19 -16.28 -60.06
C TYR A 179 27.44 -14.96 -59.33
N TYR A 180 27.12 -14.93 -58.03
CA TYR A 180 27.31 -13.74 -57.22
C TYR A 180 28.56 -13.89 -56.36
N GLU A 181 29.46 -12.91 -56.45
CA GLU A 181 30.62 -12.78 -55.58
C GLU A 181 30.32 -11.72 -54.51
N ASP A 182 30.56 -12.05 -53.24
CA ASP A 182 30.45 -11.09 -52.14
C ASP A 182 31.72 -10.25 -52.03
N VAL A 183 31.68 -9.03 -52.57
CA VAL A 183 32.82 -8.12 -52.55
C VAL A 183 32.70 -7.17 -51.35
N PRO A 184 33.75 -7.00 -50.52
CA PRO A 184 33.79 -5.98 -49.49
C PRO A 184 33.66 -4.57 -50.09
N VAL A 185 32.68 -3.80 -49.64
CA VAL A 185 32.42 -2.43 -50.11
C VAL A 185 32.68 -1.37 -49.04
N GLY A 186 32.96 -1.76 -47.80
CA GLY A 186 33.30 -0.83 -46.74
C GLY A 186 33.26 -1.46 -45.36
N TYR A 187 33.40 -0.62 -44.34
CA TYR A 187 33.40 -1.03 -42.94
C TYR A 187 32.44 -0.15 -42.13
N TRP A 188 31.71 -0.77 -41.21
CA TRP A 188 31.02 -0.07 -40.14
C TRP A 188 31.89 -0.08 -38.90
N THR A 189 31.89 1.03 -38.16
CA THR A 189 32.45 1.08 -36.80
C THR A 189 31.30 1.40 -35.87
N THR A 190 31.02 0.51 -34.92
CA THR A 190 29.91 0.63 -33.98
C THR A 190 30.44 0.81 -32.58
N VAL A 191 29.93 1.83 -31.89
CA VAL A 191 30.09 2.03 -30.45
C VAL A 191 28.68 2.08 -29.85
N LYS A 192 28.40 1.25 -28.86
CA LYS A 192 27.14 1.28 -28.13
C LYS A 192 27.28 2.22 -26.94
N PHE A 193 26.19 2.91 -26.58
CA PHE A 193 26.11 3.77 -25.42
C PHE A 193 24.93 3.33 -24.54
N SER A 194 25.05 3.48 -23.22
CA SER A 194 24.02 3.11 -22.26
C SER A 194 24.02 4.03 -21.04
N GLY A 195 22.82 4.41 -20.59
CA GLY A 195 22.57 5.07 -19.31
C GLY A 195 22.16 4.09 -18.20
N ALA A 196 22.22 2.78 -18.45
CA ALA A 196 21.92 1.77 -17.45
C ALA A 196 23.01 1.69 -16.38
N LEU A 197 22.68 1.10 -15.24
CA LEU A 197 23.61 0.98 -14.12
C LEU A 197 24.39 -0.35 -14.14
N PRO A 198 25.61 -0.40 -13.59
CA PRO A 198 26.24 -1.67 -13.28
C PRO A 198 25.39 -2.47 -12.29
N ALA A 199 25.29 -3.79 -12.49
CA ALA A 199 24.50 -4.68 -11.62
C ALA A 199 24.88 -4.53 -10.14
N ARG A 200 26.19 -4.43 -9.87
CA ARG A 200 26.74 -4.18 -8.53
C ARG A 200 26.12 -2.95 -7.87
N ARG A 201 25.97 -1.85 -8.63
CA ARG A 201 25.43 -0.60 -8.08
C ARG A 201 23.96 -0.74 -7.69
N VAL A 202 23.17 -1.44 -8.51
CA VAL A 202 21.76 -1.71 -8.20
C VAL A 202 21.65 -2.57 -6.92
N ASN A 203 22.49 -3.60 -6.79
CA ASN A 203 22.52 -4.44 -5.59
C ASN A 203 22.91 -3.65 -4.33
N GLU A 204 23.95 -2.80 -4.41
CA GLU A 204 24.33 -1.91 -3.30
C GLU A 204 23.18 -1.00 -2.85
N LEU A 205 22.37 -0.49 -3.80
CA LEU A 205 21.21 0.34 -3.49
C LEU A 205 20.09 -0.48 -2.84
N LEU A 206 19.83 -1.69 -3.34
CA LEU A 206 18.83 -2.59 -2.75
C LEU A 206 19.18 -2.93 -1.30
N ASP A 207 20.41 -3.36 -1.04
CA ASP A 207 20.88 -3.70 0.31
C ASP A 207 20.70 -2.52 1.28
N ARG A 208 21.00 -1.29 0.82
CA ARG A 208 20.82 -0.07 1.62
C ARG A 208 19.36 0.23 1.92
N VAL A 209 18.47 0.06 0.94
CA VAL A 209 17.03 0.26 1.15
C VAL A 209 16.48 -0.78 2.12
N GLU A 210 16.90 -2.04 2.01
CA GLU A 210 16.47 -3.12 2.91
C GLU A 210 16.93 -2.88 4.35
N LYS A 211 18.19 -2.48 4.56
CA LYS A 211 18.68 -2.09 5.89
C LYS A 211 17.86 -0.97 6.50
N LEU A 212 17.53 0.05 5.70
CA LEU A 212 16.73 1.17 6.16
C LEU A 212 15.28 0.76 6.46
N GLN A 213 14.67 -0.12 5.66
CA GLN A 213 13.35 -0.68 5.93
C GLN A 213 13.32 -1.41 7.29
N GLN A 214 14.33 -2.24 7.57
CA GLN A 214 14.44 -2.94 8.84
C GLN A 214 14.56 -1.96 10.02
N ALA A 215 15.43 -0.94 9.90
CA ALA A 215 15.60 0.09 10.92
C ALA A 215 14.31 0.86 11.21
N VAL A 216 13.59 1.30 10.17
CA VAL A 216 12.31 2.00 10.31
C VAL A 216 11.26 1.11 10.98
N LYS A 217 11.23 -0.18 10.63
CA LYS A 217 10.31 -1.13 11.24
C LYS A 217 10.61 -1.32 12.74
N PHE A 218 11.88 -1.46 13.12
CA PHE A 218 12.26 -1.54 14.54
C PHE A 218 11.91 -0.26 15.29
N ALA A 219 12.24 0.91 14.75
CA ALA A 219 11.87 2.20 15.34
C ALA A 219 10.35 2.32 15.53
N ARG A 220 9.55 1.84 14.56
CA ARG A 220 8.09 1.83 14.67
C ARG A 220 7.62 0.94 15.83
N GLU A 221 8.17 -0.25 15.96
CA GLU A 221 7.81 -1.17 17.06
C GLU A 221 8.23 -0.61 18.44
N GLU A 222 9.36 0.09 18.51
CA GLU A 222 9.83 0.77 19.71
C GLU A 222 8.90 1.92 20.10
N ALA A 223 8.61 2.83 19.18
CA ALA A 223 7.70 3.95 19.42
C ALA A 223 6.28 3.46 19.79
N ASN A 224 5.80 2.38 19.18
CA ASN A 224 4.52 1.76 19.52
C ASN A 224 4.52 1.01 20.86
N SER A 225 5.70 0.74 21.43
CA SER A 225 5.83 0.11 22.74
C SER A 225 5.79 1.12 23.88
N ALA A 226 5.71 2.43 23.59
CA ALA A 226 5.57 3.48 24.57
C ALA A 226 4.32 3.26 25.44
N GLU A 227 4.48 3.48 26.73
CA GLU A 227 3.35 3.53 27.67
C GLU A 227 2.51 4.76 27.39
N VAL A 228 1.19 4.59 27.38
CA VAL A 228 0.25 5.66 27.07
C VAL A 228 -0.70 5.89 28.23
N THR A 229 -0.97 7.16 28.51
CA THR A 229 -1.98 7.55 29.49
C THR A 229 -3.36 7.43 28.87
N ASP A 230 -4.16 6.54 29.44
CA ASP A 230 -5.55 6.32 29.05
C ASP A 230 -6.37 7.62 29.21
N GLN A 231 -6.98 8.07 28.12
CA GLN A 231 -7.78 9.29 28.09
C GLN A 231 -9.25 8.95 28.33
N ARG A 232 -9.84 9.61 29.33
CA ARG A 232 -11.25 9.43 29.73
C ARG A 232 -12.03 10.71 29.45
N VAL A 233 -12.34 10.92 28.18
CA VAL A 233 -12.98 12.14 27.68
C VAL A 233 -14.44 11.91 27.27
N GLY A 234 -14.82 10.66 26.98
CA GLY A 234 -16.16 10.30 26.54
C GLY A 234 -17.23 10.68 27.57
N ASP A 235 -16.98 10.42 28.85
CA ASP A 235 -17.93 10.74 29.93
C ASP A 235 -18.23 12.24 30.04
N ALA A 236 -17.24 13.10 29.80
CA ALA A 236 -17.44 14.55 29.79
C ALA A 236 -18.32 14.99 28.61
N VAL A 237 -18.15 14.36 27.43
CA VAL A 237 -18.94 14.65 26.23
C VAL A 237 -20.39 14.18 26.40
N PHE A 238 -20.60 12.92 26.75
CA PHE A 238 -21.95 12.36 26.83
C PHE A 238 -22.69 12.79 28.10
N GLY A 239 -21.98 13.07 29.19
CA GLY A 239 -22.55 13.70 30.38
C GLY A 239 -22.99 15.15 30.16
N TYR A 240 -22.54 15.80 29.10
CA TYR A 240 -23.11 17.08 28.63
C TYR A 240 -24.34 16.84 27.74
N LEU A 241 -24.27 15.88 26.81
CA LEU A 241 -25.31 15.63 25.81
C LEU A 241 -26.59 15.01 26.37
N PHE A 242 -26.49 14.14 27.37
CA PHE A 242 -27.60 13.33 27.89
C PHE A 242 -27.83 13.55 29.39
N ARG A 243 -27.66 14.79 29.87
CA ARG A 243 -27.97 15.17 31.24
C ARG A 243 -29.38 14.78 31.65
#